data_AF-A0A6A5FAF2-F1
#
_entry.id   AF-A0A6A5FAF2-F1
#
_cell.length_a   1.000
_cell.length_b   1.000
_cell.length_c   1.000
_cell.angle_alpha   90.00
_cell.angle_beta   90.00
_cell.angle_gamma   90.00
#
_symmetry.space_group_name_H-M   'P 1'
#
loop_
_entity.id
_entity.type
_entity.pdbx_description
1 polymer ?
#
loop_
_entity_poly.entity_id
_entity_poly.type
_entity_poly.pdbx_seq_one_letter_code
_entity_poly.pdbx_strand_id
1 'polypeptide(L)'
;MNMADFVRDEEDDFSDSQDPEPYLYEPEFSEEELRALEIERQEEEVAIAQQPEDVRMRADTNWWCECGGICQPMPTEIECLCCGEWDKLFSAAQACLILLTF
;
A
#
# COMPACT_ATOMS: atom_id res chain seq x y z
N MET A 1 -8.58 5.01 42.51
CA MET A 1 -9.53 4.50 41.50
C MET A 1 -8.73 3.70 40.47
N ASN A 2 -8.88 2.37 40.45
CA ASN A 2 -8.27 1.51 39.43
C ASN A 2 -9.27 1.35 38.28
N MET A 3 -8.92 1.74 37.06
CA MET A 3 -9.64 1.39 35.83
C MET A 3 -9.36 -0.07 35.44
N ALA A 4 -9.73 -1.02 36.30
CA ALA A 4 -9.61 -2.44 35.99
C ALA A 4 -10.62 -3.24 36.83
N ASP A 5 -11.89 -3.02 36.54
CA ASP A 5 -12.98 -3.94 36.86
C ASP A 5 -13.95 -3.90 35.68
N PHE A 6 -13.52 -4.49 34.56
CA PHE A 6 -14.42 -4.77 33.45
C PHE A 6 -15.11 -6.09 33.78
N VAL A 7 -16.35 -5.98 34.28
CA VAL A 7 -17.23 -7.11 34.47
C VAL A 7 -17.43 -7.74 33.10
N ARG A 8 -16.76 -8.86 32.84
CA ARG A 8 -16.98 -9.70 31.67
C ARG A 8 -18.19 -10.55 31.95
N ASP A 9 -19.37 -10.00 31.73
CA ASP A 9 -20.62 -10.74 31.72
C ASP A 9 -21.60 -10.01 30.80
N GLU A 10 -21.58 -10.41 29.54
CA GLU A 10 -22.73 -10.64 28.66
C GLU A 10 -22.16 -10.94 27.27
N GLU A 11 -22.68 -12.00 26.68
CA GLU A 11 -22.29 -12.51 25.37
C GLU A 11 -22.53 -11.43 24.32
N ASP A 12 -21.46 -10.73 23.94
CA ASP A 12 -21.46 -9.88 22.75
C ASP A 12 -21.53 -10.84 21.54
N ASP A 13 -22.77 -11.21 21.22
CA ASP A 13 -23.22 -11.83 19.99
C ASP A 13 -22.96 -10.85 18.84
N PHE A 14 -21.66 -10.64 18.53
CA PHE A 14 -21.24 -10.12 17.23
C PHE A 14 -21.61 -11.21 16.21
N SER A 15 -22.89 -11.23 15.84
CA SER A 15 -23.41 -12.00 14.74
C SER A 15 -22.58 -11.67 13.51
N ASP A 16 -21.72 -12.62 13.14
CA ASP A 16 -20.68 -12.59 12.10
C ASP A 16 -21.28 -12.58 10.67
N SER A 17 -22.45 -11.96 10.51
CA SER A 17 -23.27 -11.96 9.28
C SER A 17 -23.70 -10.57 8.83
N GLN A 18 -23.16 -9.50 9.43
CA GLN A 18 -23.25 -8.16 8.87
C GLN A 18 -22.04 -7.92 7.97
N ASP A 19 -22.24 -8.12 6.66
CA ASP A 19 -21.31 -7.57 5.66
C ASP A 19 -21.13 -6.07 5.96
N PRO A 20 -19.89 -5.55 6.04
CA PRO A 20 -19.67 -4.14 6.32
C PRO A 20 -20.32 -3.30 5.23
N GLU A 21 -21.41 -2.60 5.56
CA GLU A 21 -22.08 -1.72 4.61
C GLU A 21 -21.12 -0.61 4.18
N PRO A 22 -20.97 -0.35 2.87
CA PRO A 22 -20.20 0.79 2.39
C PRO A 22 -20.79 2.08 2.96
N TYR A 23 -19.91 3.01 3.35
CA TYR A 23 -20.36 4.36 3.72
C TYR A 23 -21.19 4.94 2.57
N LEU A 24 -22.43 5.32 2.89
CA LEU A 24 -23.35 5.88 1.90
C LEU A 24 -22.93 7.30 1.46
N TYR A 25 -22.14 7.99 2.29
CA TYR A 25 -21.73 9.37 2.08
C TYR A 25 -20.26 9.58 2.44
N GLU A 26 -19.62 10.49 1.70
CA GLU A 26 -18.31 11.02 2.03
C GLU A 26 -18.44 12.11 3.10
N PRO A 27 -17.52 12.18 4.09
CA PRO A 27 -17.50 13.28 5.06
C PRO A 27 -17.26 14.63 4.37
N GLU A 28 -18.01 15.66 4.81
CA GLU A 28 -17.75 17.04 4.39
C GLU A 28 -16.64 17.64 5.26
N PHE A 29 -15.57 18.15 4.63
CA PHE A 29 -14.52 18.89 5.32
C PHE A 29 -14.87 20.37 5.40
N SER A 30 -14.65 20.97 6.57
CA SER A 30 -14.72 22.43 6.73
C SER A 30 -13.55 23.12 6.01
N GLU A 31 -13.71 24.41 5.68
CA GLU A 31 -12.63 25.22 5.07
C GLU A 31 -11.38 25.32 5.96
N GLU A 32 -11.52 25.14 7.27
CA GLU A 32 -10.38 25.11 8.20
C GLU A 32 -9.60 23.80 8.08
N GLU A 33 -10.29 22.66 8.02
CA GLU A 33 -9.67 21.34 7.84
C GLU A 33 -9.01 21.21 6.46
N LEU A 34 -9.64 21.74 5.42
CA LEU A 34 -9.07 21.80 4.07
C LEU A 34 -7.75 22.59 4.04
N ARG A 35 -7.66 23.68 4.80
CA ARG A 35 -6.42 24.47 4.92
C ARG A 35 -5.34 23.72 5.69
N ALA A 36 -5.71 22.99 6.74
CA ALA A 36 -4.76 22.17 7.49
C ALA A 36 -4.16 21.06 6.62
N LEU A 37 -5.00 20.36 5.84
CA LEU A 37 -4.58 19.33 4.88
C LEU A 37 -3.67 19.89 3.78
N GLU A 38 -3.95 21.09 3.30
CA GLU A 38 -3.10 21.77 2.31
C GLU A 38 -1.72 22.09 2.88
N ILE A 39 -1.64 22.53 4.13
CA ILE A 39 -0.36 22.80 4.81
C ILE A 39 0.42 21.50 5.00
N GLU A 40 -0.23 20.45 5.50
CA GLU A 40 0.38 19.13 5.70
C GLU A 40 0.92 18.57 4.37
N ARG A 41 0.14 18.69 3.29
CA ARG A 41 0.59 18.26 1.96
C ARG A 41 1.82 19.03 1.50
N GLN A 42 1.85 20.35 1.69
CA GLN A 42 3.02 21.16 1.33
C GLN A 42 4.25 20.78 2.17
N GLU A 43 4.08 20.51 3.46
CA GLU A 43 5.17 20.04 4.33
C GLU A 43 5.70 18.68 3.87
N GLU A 44 4.82 17.76 3.48
CA GLU A 44 5.19 16.43 2.96
C GLU A 44 5.89 16.51 1.60
N GLU A 45 5.38 17.31 0.67
CA GLU A 45 6.03 17.55 -0.64
C GLU A 45 7.44 18.11 -0.47
N VAL A 46 7.62 19.06 0.46
CA VAL A 46 8.93 19.63 0.81
C VAL A 46 9.82 18.57 1.46
N ALA A 47 9.28 17.74 2.34
CA ALA A 47 10.03 16.65 2.97
C ALA A 47 10.51 15.63 1.93
N ILE A 48 9.65 15.23 0.98
CA ILE A 48 10.00 14.32 -0.12
C ILE A 48 11.05 14.95 -1.03
N ALA A 49 10.90 16.23 -1.41
CA ALA A 49 11.87 16.93 -2.24
C ALA A 49 13.24 17.12 -1.55
N GLN A 50 13.26 17.13 -0.21
CA GLN A 50 14.48 17.20 0.59
C GLN A 50 15.05 15.83 0.95
N GLN A 51 14.32 14.74 0.72
CA GLN A 51 14.92 13.42 0.80
C GLN A 51 16.04 13.38 -0.24
N PRO A 52 17.27 12.99 0.15
CA PRO A 52 18.29 12.72 -0.84
C PRO A 52 17.69 11.66 -1.76
N GLU A 53 17.50 11.99 -3.04
CA GLU A 53 17.34 10.95 -4.04
C GLU A 53 18.54 10.03 -3.82
N ASP A 54 18.28 8.84 -3.32
CA ASP A 54 19.26 7.78 -3.27
C ASP A 54 19.52 7.50 -4.75
N VAL A 55 20.46 8.26 -5.34
CA VAL A 55 20.92 8.13 -6.72
C VAL A 55 21.68 6.81 -6.75
N ARG A 56 20.88 5.74 -6.70
CA ARG A 56 21.30 4.37 -6.80
C ARG A 56 21.94 4.24 -8.15
N MET A 57 23.26 4.12 -8.13
CA MET A 57 24.09 4.10 -9.31
C MET A 57 23.59 3.02 -10.26
N ARG A 58 23.73 3.27 -11.57
CA ARG A 58 23.36 2.35 -12.64
C ARG A 58 23.72 0.92 -12.27
N ALA A 59 22.71 0.06 -12.18
CA ALA A 59 22.92 -1.37 -12.07
C ALA A 59 23.40 -1.90 -13.43
N ASP A 60 24.65 -1.60 -13.80
CA ASP A 60 25.30 -2.14 -15.01
C ASP A 60 25.42 -3.68 -14.95
N THR A 61 25.08 -4.28 -13.80
CA THR A 61 25.04 -5.71 -13.56
C THR A 61 23.64 -6.19 -13.23
N ASN A 62 23.19 -7.26 -13.92
CA ASN A 62 21.90 -7.93 -13.72
C ASN A 62 21.85 -8.82 -12.47
N TRP A 63 22.37 -8.35 -11.33
CA TRP A 63 22.41 -9.12 -10.07
C TRP A 63 21.02 -9.56 -9.59
N TRP A 64 19.98 -8.85 -10.04
CA TRP A 64 18.56 -9.07 -9.74
C TRP A 64 17.85 -10.07 -10.69
N CYS A 65 18.43 -10.43 -11.84
CA CYS A 65 17.77 -11.38 -12.77
C CYS A 65 18.05 -12.82 -12.34
N GLU A 66 17.00 -13.50 -11.89
CA GLU A 66 16.97 -14.96 -11.67
C GLU A 66 16.85 -15.74 -12.99
N CYS A 67 16.55 -15.05 -14.09
CA CYS A 67 16.28 -15.57 -15.42
C CYS A 67 17.53 -16.00 -16.22
N GLY A 68 18.73 -15.99 -15.62
CA GLY A 68 19.97 -16.36 -16.30
C GLY A 68 20.50 -15.30 -17.29
N GLY A 69 20.18 -14.02 -17.08
CA GLY A 69 20.68 -12.89 -17.87
C GLY A 69 19.85 -12.49 -19.08
N ILE A 70 18.60 -12.96 -19.19
CA ILE A 70 17.70 -12.62 -20.31
C ILE A 70 17.19 -11.16 -20.23
N CYS A 71 17.03 -10.63 -19.01
CA CYS A 71 16.57 -9.26 -18.82
C CYS A 71 17.65 -8.23 -19.22
N GLN A 72 17.22 -7.10 -19.79
CA GLN A 72 18.12 -5.99 -20.09
C GLN A 72 18.49 -5.23 -18.80
N PRO A 73 19.72 -4.68 -18.70
CA PRO A 73 20.11 -3.86 -17.56
C PRO A 73 19.24 -2.61 -17.50
N MET A 74 18.61 -2.40 -16.35
CA MET A 74 17.72 -1.26 -16.11
C MET A 74 18.51 -0.09 -15.55
N PRO A 75 18.15 1.16 -15.90
CA PRO A 75 18.94 2.34 -15.54
C PRO A 75 18.90 2.67 -14.04
N THR A 76 17.85 2.23 -13.34
CA THR A 76 17.65 2.49 -11.91
C THR A 76 17.40 1.17 -11.17
N GLU A 77 17.87 1.08 -9.92
CA GLU A 77 17.65 -0.09 -9.06
C GLU A 77 16.16 -0.32 -8.73
N ILE A 78 15.35 0.72 -8.74
CA ILE A 78 13.90 0.64 -8.45
C ILE A 78 13.17 -0.18 -9.52
N GLU A 79 13.63 -0.11 -10.76
CA GLU A 79 13.03 -0.79 -11.90
C GLU A 79 13.60 -2.20 -12.16
N CYS A 80 14.56 -2.64 -11.34
CA CYS A 80 15.26 -3.91 -11.50
C CYS A 80 14.42 -5.10 -11.01
N LEU A 81 13.44 -5.53 -11.80
CA LEU A 81 12.57 -6.68 -11.54
C LEU A 81 12.73 -7.76 -12.61
N CYS A 82 12.91 -9.02 -12.20
CA CYS A 82 13.09 -10.15 -13.11
C CYS A 82 11.78 -10.47 -13.85
N CYS A 83 11.85 -10.81 -15.15
CA CYS A 83 10.68 -11.21 -15.93
C CYS A 83 9.93 -12.41 -15.33
N GLY A 84 10.63 -13.31 -14.65
CA GLY A 84 10.00 -14.44 -13.95
C GLY A 84 9.23 -14.04 -12.68
N GLU A 85 9.51 -12.88 -12.09
CA GLU A 85 8.71 -12.32 -10.99
C GLU A 85 7.46 -11.62 -11.52
N TRP A 86 7.59 -10.92 -12.65
CA TRP A 86 6.44 -10.32 -13.33
C TRP A 86 5.38 -11.37 -13.68
N ASP A 87 5.78 -12.52 -14.22
CA ASP A 87 4.82 -13.60 -14.53
C ASP A 87 4.10 -14.14 -13.29
N LYS A 88 4.77 -14.18 -12.12
CA LYS A 88 4.16 -14.59 -10.85
C LYS A 88 3.15 -13.55 -10.35
N LEU A 89 3.46 -12.25 -10.48
CA LEU A 89 2.55 -11.17 -10.08
C LEU A 89 1.33 -11.10 -11.00
N PHE A 90 1.51 -11.22 -12.32
CA PHE A 90 0.41 -11.17 -13.27
C PHE A 90 -0.48 -12.42 -13.24
N SER A 91 0.09 -13.61 -12.98
CA SER A 91 -0.71 -14.82 -12.78
C SER A 91 -1.49 -14.80 -11.46
N ALA A 92 -0.94 -14.22 -10.38
CA ALA A 92 -1.66 -14.01 -9.14
C ALA A 92 -2.81 -12.99 -9.29
N ALA A 93 -2.59 -11.91 -10.06
CA ALA A 93 -3.62 -10.92 -10.36
C ALA A 93 -4.78 -11.52 -11.19
N GLN A 94 -4.48 -12.42 -12.14
CA GLN A 94 -5.51 -13.16 -12.87
C GLN A 94 -6.26 -14.18 -11.99
N ALA A 95 -5.59 -14.82 -11.04
CA ALA A 95 -6.24 -15.73 -10.09
C ALA A 95 -7.22 -15.00 -9.15
N CYS A 96 -6.91 -13.75 -8.77
CA CYS A 96 -7.78 -12.93 -7.92
C CYS A 96 -9.06 -12.49 -8.64
N LEU A 97 -9.03 -12.30 -9.97
CA LEU A 97 -10.22 -11.97 -10.77
C LEU A 97 -11.20 -13.15 -10.90
N ILE A 98 -10.72 -14.39 -10.85
CA ILE A 98 -11.57 -15.58 -10.97
C ILE A 98 -12.35 -15.82 -9.67
N LEU A 99 -11.75 -15.54 -8.50
CA LEU A 99 -12.40 -15.72 -7.19
C LEU A 99 -13.45 -14.66 -6.84
N LEU A 100 -13.63 -13.61 -7.65
CA LEU A 100 -14.70 -12.62 -7.51
C LEU A 100 -15.91 -12.90 -8.42
N THR A 101 -15.93 -14.05 -9.10
CA THR A 101 -17.03 -14.44 -10.03
C THR A 101 -17.76 -15.72 -9.66
N PHE A 102 -17.55 -16.24 -8.44
CA PHE A 102 -18.31 -17.38 -7.89
C PHE A 102 -18.84 -17.06 -6.49
#